data_AF-A0A6M1SVR2-F1
#
_entry.id   AF-A0A6M1SVR2-F1
#
_cell.length_a   1.000
_cell.length_b   1.000
_cell.length_c   1.000
_cell.angle_alpha   90.00
_cell.angle_beta   90.00
_cell.angle_gamma   90.00
#
_symmetry.space_group_name_H-M   'P 1'
#
loop_
_entity.id
_entity.type
_entity.pdbx_description
1 polymer ?
#
loop_
_entity_poly.entity_id
_entity_poly.type
_entity_poly.pdbx_seq_one_letter_code
_entity_poly.pdbx_strand_id
1 'polypeptide(L)'
;MTDFSEDDYEAYEQDLEILVDTLRKCFNADKARYSVIGHQNALYIEIEGLDDLTNEEIQEVAEPVFNELDMDFDEISLVPLKK
;
A
#
# COMPACT_ATOMS: atom_id res chain seq x y z
N MET A 1 -13.36 20.95 12.67
CA MET A 1 -12.76 21.27 11.37
C MET A 1 -11.29 20.99 11.54
N THR A 2 -10.85 19.81 11.12
CA THR A 2 -9.43 19.49 11.01
C THR A 2 -8.96 20.17 9.73
N ASP A 3 -8.30 21.32 9.88
CA ASP A 3 -7.47 21.91 8.84
C ASP A 3 -6.33 20.91 8.61
N PHE A 4 -6.47 20.03 7.62
CA PHE A 4 -5.31 19.34 7.05
C PHE A 4 -4.46 20.42 6.39
N SER A 5 -3.27 20.66 6.94
CA SER A 5 -2.32 21.59 6.31
C SER A 5 -1.73 20.96 5.05
N GLU A 6 -1.24 21.75 4.10
CA GLU A 6 -0.56 21.23 2.90
C GLU A 6 0.61 20.31 3.28
N ASP A 7 1.28 20.60 4.40
CA ASP A 7 2.36 19.77 4.96
C ASP A 7 1.89 18.37 5.39
N ASP A 8 0.66 18.24 5.91
CA ASP A 8 0.08 16.94 6.30
C ASP A 8 -0.26 16.09 5.06
N TYR A 9 -0.67 16.73 3.97
CA TYR A 9 -0.95 16.06 2.70
C TYR A 9 0.33 15.55 2.03
N GLU A 10 1.40 16.36 2.01
CA GLU A 10 2.68 15.95 1.42
C GLU A 10 3.32 14.79 2.21
N ALA A 11 3.26 14.83 3.54
CA ALA A 11 3.77 13.75 4.38
C ALA A 11 3.01 12.43 4.13
N TYR A 12 1.69 12.50 4.03
CA TYR A 12 0.83 11.35 3.74
C TYR A 12 1.13 10.72 2.37
N GLU A 13 1.29 11.53 1.33
CA GLU A 13 1.66 11.02 0.00
C GLU A 13 3.04 10.37 0.02
N GLN A 14 3.99 10.94 0.78
CA GLN A 14 5.33 10.38 0.92
C GLN A 14 5.31 9.02 1.62
N ASP A 15 4.52 8.87 2.69
CA ASP A 15 4.38 7.59 3.40
C ASP A 15 3.76 6.52 2.51
N LEU A 16 2.75 6.89 1.70
CA LEU A 16 2.17 6.01 0.68
C LEU A 16 3.20 5.57 -0.37
N GLU A 17 4.02 6.49 -0.88
CA GLU A 17 5.07 6.14 -1.83
C GLU A 17 6.09 5.18 -1.22
N ILE A 18 6.49 5.40 0.03
CA ILE A 18 7.42 4.52 0.76
C ILE A 18 6.81 3.13 0.94
N LEU A 19 5.55 3.05 1.34
CA LEU A 19 4.82 1.78 1.50
C LEU A 19 4.80 0.99 0.20
N VAL A 20 4.36 1.63 -0.87
CA VAL A 20 4.18 1.00 -2.18
C VAL A 20 5.54 0.59 -2.77
N ASP A 21 6.58 1.41 -2.61
CA ASP A 21 7.93 1.08 -3.07
C ASP A 21 8.56 -0.06 -2.24
N THR A 22 8.32 -0.08 -0.93
CA THR A 22 8.78 -1.16 -0.05
C THR A 22 8.14 -2.48 -0.42
N LEU A 23 6.81 -2.50 -0.56
CA LEU A 23 6.08 -3.70 -1.00
C LEU A 23 6.54 -4.14 -2.40
N ARG A 24 6.69 -3.20 -3.34
CA ARG A 24 7.21 -3.49 -4.68
C ARG A 24 8.55 -4.22 -4.62
N LYS A 25 9.48 -3.73 -3.79
CA LYS A 25 10.80 -4.35 -3.58
C LYS A 25 10.68 -5.72 -2.92
N CYS A 26 9.85 -5.86 -1.89
CA CYS A 26 9.64 -7.14 -1.20
C CYS A 26 9.09 -8.21 -2.14
N PHE A 27 8.16 -7.84 -3.02
CA PHE A 27 7.58 -8.74 -4.02
C PHE A 27 8.42 -8.88 -5.30
N ASN A 28 9.58 -8.24 -5.40
CA ASN A 28 10.41 -8.18 -6.61
C ASN A 28 9.61 -7.79 -7.87
N ALA A 29 8.67 -6.86 -7.72
CA ALA A 29 7.79 -6.42 -8.79
C ALA A 29 8.42 -5.26 -9.57
N ASP A 30 8.26 -5.26 -10.89
CA ASP A 30 8.70 -4.14 -11.72
C ASP A 30 7.81 -2.91 -11.55
N LYS A 31 6.51 -3.16 -11.30
CA LYS A 31 5.47 -2.12 -11.21
C LYS A 31 4.58 -2.35 -10.00
N ALA A 32 4.26 -1.23 -9.35
CA ALA A 32 3.23 -1.16 -8.33
C ALA A 32 2.42 0.14 -8.53
N ARG A 33 1.16 0.12 -8.11
CA ARG A 33 0.25 1.26 -8.07
C ARG A 33 -0.54 1.22 -6.78
N TYR A 34 -1.05 2.36 -6.37
CA TYR A 34 -1.97 2.44 -5.25
C TYR A 34 -3.21 3.23 -5.63
N SER A 35 -4.30 2.98 -4.91
CA SER A 35 -5.57 3.68 -5.06
C SER A 35 -6.21 3.84 -3.69
N VAL A 36 -6.38 5.10 -3.28
CA VAL A 36 -7.05 5.45 -2.03
C VAL A 36 -8.54 5.63 -2.30
N ILE A 37 -9.35 4.90 -1.53
CA ILE A 37 -10.80 4.98 -1.57
C ILE A 37 -11.28 5.78 -0.35
N GLY A 38 -11.31 7.10 -0.50
CA GLY A 38 -11.57 8.02 0.62
C GLY A 38 -12.91 7.85 1.34
N HIS A 39 -13.93 7.26 0.70
CA HIS A 39 -15.22 7.00 1.35
C HIS A 39 -15.24 5.72 2.21
N GLN A 40 -14.24 4.86 2.06
CA GLN A 40 -14.05 3.63 2.85
C GLN A 40 -12.82 3.70 3.74
N ASN A 41 -12.07 4.81 3.68
CA ASN A 41 -10.73 4.91 4.26
C ASN A 41 -9.88 3.67 3.95
N ALA A 42 -9.94 3.21 2.69
CA ALA A 42 -9.33 1.96 2.25
C ALA A 42 -8.22 2.22 1.23
N LEU A 43 -7.11 1.49 1.36
CA LEU A 43 -5.98 1.53 0.44
C LEU A 43 -5.89 0.23 -0.35
N TYR A 44 -5.96 0.35 -1.67
CA TYR A 44 -5.69 -0.76 -2.58
C TYR A 44 -4.31 -0.58 -3.18
N ILE A 45 -3.46 -1.60 -3.04
CA ILE A 45 -2.12 -1.61 -3.60
C ILE A 45 -2.06 -2.72 -4.65
N GLU A 46 -1.91 -2.29 -5.91
CA GLU A 46 -1.78 -3.15 -7.08
C GLU A 46 -0.32 -3.45 -7.36
N ILE A 47 0.11 -4.70 -7.29
CA ILE A 47 1.53 -5.08 -7.54
C ILE A 47 1.59 -6.16 -8.61
N GLU A 48 2.51 -6.00 -9.57
CA GLU A 48 2.75 -6.99 -10.63
C GLU A 48 3.35 -8.27 -10.04
N GLY A 49 2.80 -9.44 -10.39
CA GLY A 49 3.30 -10.74 -9.94
C GLY A 49 2.70 -11.26 -8.62
N LEU A 50 1.80 -10.52 -7.97
CA LEU A 50 1.06 -11.05 -6.81
C LEU A 50 0.16 -12.24 -7.16
N ASP A 51 -0.27 -12.36 -8.42
CA ASP A 51 -1.07 -13.47 -8.92
C ASP A 51 -0.32 -14.80 -9.00
N ASP A 52 1.03 -14.74 -9.01
CA ASP A 52 1.89 -15.92 -8.94
C ASP A 52 2.15 -16.39 -7.49
N LEU A 53 1.70 -15.62 -6.50
CA LEU A 53 1.87 -15.91 -5.07
C LEU A 53 0.55 -16.33 -4.43
N THR A 54 0.66 -17.15 -3.39
CA THR A 54 -0.48 -17.49 -2.53
C THR A 54 -0.77 -16.38 -1.53
N ASN A 55 -2.01 -16.29 -1.05
CA ASN A 55 -2.38 -15.31 -0.02
C ASN A 55 -1.52 -15.44 1.25
N GLU A 56 -1.10 -16.66 1.61
CA GLU A 56 -0.22 -16.88 2.76
C GLU A 56 1.16 -16.26 2.54
N GLU A 57 1.79 -16.49 1.37
CA GLU A 57 3.08 -15.87 1.01
C GLU A 57 2.99 -14.35 0.94
N ILE A 58 1.89 -13.82 0.40
CA ILE A 58 1.64 -12.38 0.34
C ILE A 58 1.55 -11.81 1.76
N GLN A 59 0.81 -12.48 2.65
CA GLN A 59 0.64 -12.04 4.02
C GLN A 59 1.97 -12.08 4.78
N GLU A 60 2.75 -13.16 4.67
CA GLU A 60 4.07 -13.28 5.35
C GLU A 60 5.03 -12.15 4.97
N VAL A 61 4.98 -11.69 3.72
CA VAL A 61 5.83 -10.61 3.21
C VAL A 61 5.28 -9.23 3.56
N ALA A 62 3.96 -9.04 3.50
CA ALA A 62 3.33 -7.74 3.68
C ALA A 62 3.10 -7.36 5.15
N GLU A 63 2.80 -8.34 6.01
CA GLU A 63 2.58 -8.14 7.44
C GLU A 63 3.69 -7.36 8.15
N PRO A 64 4.99 -7.67 7.98
CA PRO A 64 6.04 -6.85 8.59
C PRO A 64 6.06 -5.41 8.06
N VAL A 65 5.78 -5.21 6.77
CA VAL A 65 5.75 -3.87 6.16
C VAL A 65 4.61 -3.03 6.73
N PHE A 66 3.42 -3.61 6.88
CA PHE A 66 2.26 -2.94 7.50
C PHE A 66 2.43 -2.70 9.01
N ASN A 67 3.19 -3.55 9.71
CA ASN A 67 3.51 -3.32 11.12
C ASN A 67 4.56 -2.22 11.32
N GLU A 68 5.44 -1.99 10.34
CA GLU A 68 6.44 -0.92 10.37
C GLU A 68 5.86 0.44 9.97
N LEU A 69 4.98 0.44 8.97
CA LEU A 69 4.32 1.65 8.47
C LEU A 69 2.96 1.78 9.17
N ASP A 70 2.90 2.65 10.16
CA ASP A 70 1.69 2.95 10.95
C ASP A 70 0.67 3.71 10.09
N MET A 71 0.03 3.00 9.16
CA MET A 71 -0.94 3.56 8.23
C MET A 71 -2.31 3.69 8.91
N ASP A 72 -2.95 4.85 8.76
CA ASP A 72 -4.23 5.20 9.37
C ASP A 72 -5.46 4.73 8.57
N PHE A 73 -5.30 3.72 7.70
CA PHE A 73 -6.38 3.16 6.91
C PHE A 73 -7.18 2.10 7.67
N ASP A 74 -8.50 2.09 7.43
CA ASP A 74 -9.40 1.09 8.01
C ASP A 74 -9.20 -0.29 7.34
N GLU A 75 -8.85 -0.29 6.06
CA GLU A 75 -8.60 -1.52 5.28
C GLU A 75 -7.46 -1.30 4.29
N ILE A 76 -6.49 -2.22 4.27
CA ILE A 76 -5.42 -2.25 3.26
C ILE A 76 -5.48 -3.59 2.53
N SER A 77 -5.58 -3.53 1.21
CA SER A 77 -5.73 -4.71 0.37
C SER A 77 -4.66 -4.76 -0.72
N LEU A 78 -3.97 -5.89 -0.79
CA LEU A 78 -3.01 -6.19 -1.85
C LEU A 78 -3.71 -6.95 -2.96
N VAL A 79 -3.61 -6.43 -4.18
CA VAL A 79 -4.26 -6.99 -5.36
C VAL A 79 -3.29 -7.09 -6.52
N PRO A 80 -3.42 -8.10 -7.40
CA PRO A 80 -2.53 -8.23 -8.54
C PRO A 80 -2.76 -7.11 -9.56
N LEU A 81 -1.67 -6.47 -10.00
CA LEU A 81 -1.69 -5.47 -11.06
C LEU A 81 -1.96 -6.16 -12.40
N LYS A 82 -3.19 -6.02 -12.91
CA LYS A 82 -3.55 -6.55 -14.22
C LYS A 82 -2.92 -5.71 -15.33
N LYS A 83 -2.28 -6.39 -16.30
CA LYS A 83 -1.65 -5.78 -17.49
C LYS A 83 -2.64 -5.08 -18.40
#